data_AF-A0A1Q4V144-F1
#
_entry.id   AF-A0A1Q4V144-F1
#
_cell.length_a   1.000
_cell.length_b   1.000
_cell.length_c   1.000
_cell.angle_alpha   90.00
_cell.angle_beta   90.00
_cell.angle_gamma   90.00
#
_symmetry.space_group_name_H-M   'P 1'
#
loop_
_entity.id
_entity.type
_entity.pdbx_description
1 polymer ?
#
loop_
_entity_poly.entity_id
_entity_poly.type
_entity_poly.pdbx_seq_one_letter_code
_entity_poly.pdbx_strand_id
1 'polypeptide(L)'
;MRLAELSARSGVPTATIKYYLREGLLPAGRRVSATQAAYDDVHLRRLRLVRAMIQVGRVPVATVREVLAAVDDDSLDHHMRLGAAVWALPHELGGTDVTADDDGAEVTEAARGAVDALLDRLDWPFARLAGADSPAYRTLVGALVRLAQLGYPWDIDHLTPYGRLAERLAVADLDMVQGYGPADEQVEAAIAVTVLYEPVLLSLRRLADGEESYRRFGEQEHAPGDDAPEADG
;
A
#
# COMPACT_ATOMS: atom_id res chain seq x y z
N MET A 1 -17.10 -18.16 -19.54
CA MET A 1 -18.26 -17.34 -19.13
C MET A 1 -18.65 -16.32 -20.20
N ARG A 2 -19.94 -15.96 -20.28
CA ARG A 2 -20.44 -14.84 -21.13
C ARG A 2 -20.35 -13.50 -20.39
N LEU A 3 -20.51 -12.38 -21.09
CA LEU A 3 -20.42 -11.03 -20.49
C LEU A 3 -21.39 -10.81 -19.29
N ALA A 4 -22.62 -11.32 -19.39
CA ALA A 4 -23.61 -11.20 -18.31
C ALA A 4 -23.18 -11.99 -17.05
N GLU A 5 -22.60 -13.17 -17.24
CA GLU A 5 -22.09 -14.01 -16.16
C GLU A 5 -20.83 -13.39 -15.54
N LEU A 6 -19.93 -12.83 -16.36
CA LEU A 6 -18.77 -12.08 -15.89
C LEU A 6 -19.20 -10.88 -15.04
N SER A 7 -20.24 -10.15 -15.47
CA SER A 7 -20.83 -9.03 -14.72
C SER A 7 -21.38 -9.48 -13.37
N ALA A 8 -22.15 -10.57 -13.34
CA ALA A 8 -22.71 -11.12 -12.11
C ALA A 8 -21.62 -11.61 -11.13
N ARG A 9 -20.62 -12.36 -11.61
CA ARG A 9 -19.53 -12.91 -10.77
C ARG A 9 -18.55 -11.84 -10.31
N SER A 10 -18.32 -10.82 -11.13
CA SER A 10 -17.44 -9.71 -10.77
C SER A 10 -18.15 -8.68 -9.89
N GLY A 11 -19.47 -8.51 -10.01
CA GLY A 11 -20.19 -7.39 -9.43
C GLY A 11 -19.99 -6.07 -10.19
N VAL A 12 -19.39 -6.10 -11.39
CA VAL A 12 -19.14 -4.93 -12.23
C VAL A 12 -20.23 -4.85 -13.31
N PRO A 13 -20.95 -3.71 -13.46
CA PRO A 13 -21.98 -3.57 -14.48
C PRO A 13 -21.43 -3.80 -15.90
N THR A 14 -22.23 -4.41 -16.78
CA THR A 14 -21.81 -4.70 -18.17
C THR A 14 -21.35 -3.46 -18.94
N ALA A 15 -21.95 -2.29 -18.67
CA ALA A 15 -21.53 -1.01 -19.25
C ALA A 15 -20.11 -0.63 -18.82
N THR A 16 -19.78 -0.80 -17.54
CA THR A 16 -18.45 -0.55 -16.98
C THR A 16 -17.42 -1.55 -17.51
N ILE A 17 -17.79 -2.84 -17.65
CA ILE A 17 -16.90 -3.82 -18.29
C ILE A 17 -16.58 -3.40 -19.74
N LYS A 18 -17.60 -2.96 -20.49
CA LYS A 18 -17.39 -2.43 -21.85
C LYS A 18 -16.56 -1.16 -21.87
N TYR A 19 -16.60 -0.34 -20.83
CA TYR A 19 -15.74 0.83 -20.68
C TYR A 19 -14.29 0.38 -20.45
N TYR A 20 -14.03 -0.52 -19.49
CA TYR A 20 -12.67 -1.04 -19.24
C TYR A 20 -12.05 -1.74 -20.45
N LEU A 21 -12.84 -2.47 -21.25
CA LEU A 21 -12.39 -3.04 -22.52
C LEU A 21 -11.95 -1.98 -23.53
N ARG A 22 -12.61 -0.81 -23.58
CA ARG A 22 -12.25 0.29 -24.49
C ARG A 22 -11.02 1.05 -24.00
N GLU A 23 -10.90 1.20 -22.68
CA GLU A 23 -9.79 1.89 -22.04
C GLU A 23 -8.53 1.01 -21.92
N GLY A 24 -8.60 -0.25 -22.33
CA GLY A 24 -7.47 -1.20 -22.30
C GLY A 24 -7.18 -1.81 -20.91
N LEU A 25 -8.06 -1.63 -19.93
CA LEU A 25 -7.89 -2.18 -18.57
C LEU A 25 -8.25 -3.66 -18.47
N LEU A 26 -8.98 -4.19 -19.46
CA LEU A 26 -9.35 -5.59 -19.53
C LEU A 26 -8.99 -6.12 -20.93
N PRO A 27 -8.31 -7.27 -21.04
CA PRO A 27 -8.09 -7.92 -22.33
C PRO A 27 -9.41 -8.25 -23.03
N ALA A 28 -9.36 -8.29 -24.37
CA ALA A 28 -10.51 -8.67 -25.16
C ALA A 28 -10.83 -10.16 -24.96
N GLY A 29 -12.10 -10.47 -24.70
CA GLY A 29 -12.57 -11.86 -24.63
C GLY A 29 -12.38 -12.59 -25.96
N ARG A 30 -12.18 -13.91 -25.89
CA ARG A 30 -12.02 -14.75 -27.07
C ARG A 30 -13.30 -14.74 -27.91
N ARG A 31 -13.20 -14.34 -29.18
CA ARG A 31 -14.35 -14.34 -30.09
C ARG A 31 -14.90 -15.75 -30.27
N VAL A 32 -16.20 -15.91 -30.02
CA VAL A 32 -16.96 -17.16 -30.24
C VAL A 32 -17.88 -17.02 -31.45
N SER A 33 -18.42 -15.82 -31.69
CA SER A 33 -19.17 -15.48 -32.91
C SER A 33 -18.97 -14.01 -33.27
N ALA A 34 -19.61 -13.54 -34.36
CA ALA A 34 -19.57 -12.13 -34.77
C ALA A 34 -20.03 -11.16 -33.67
N THR A 35 -20.90 -11.59 -32.74
CA THR A 35 -21.47 -10.76 -31.68
C THR A 35 -21.17 -11.28 -30.26
N GLN A 36 -20.50 -12.41 -30.12
CA GLN A 36 -20.25 -13.04 -28.82
C GLN A 36 -18.77 -13.28 -28.56
N ALA A 37 -18.35 -12.94 -27.34
CA ALA A 37 -17.04 -13.27 -26.79
C ALA A 37 -17.19 -14.13 -25.53
N ALA A 38 -16.24 -15.04 -25.34
CA ALA A 38 -16.06 -15.82 -24.14
C ALA A 38 -14.96 -15.21 -23.27
N TYR A 39 -15.23 -15.15 -21.98
CA TYR A 39 -14.33 -14.72 -20.93
C TYR A 39 -14.01 -15.90 -20.01
N ASP A 40 -12.94 -15.80 -19.23
CA ASP A 40 -12.46 -16.82 -18.30
C ASP A 40 -12.13 -16.21 -16.93
N ASP A 41 -11.61 -17.00 -16.01
CA ASP A 41 -11.33 -16.55 -14.65
C ASP A 41 -10.18 -15.53 -14.60
N VAL A 42 -9.32 -15.45 -15.63
CA VAL A 42 -8.31 -14.39 -15.76
C VAL A 42 -9.00 -13.03 -15.89
N HIS A 43 -10.04 -12.94 -16.73
CA HIS A 43 -10.83 -11.71 -16.86
C HIS A 43 -11.55 -11.34 -15.55
N LEU A 44 -12.01 -12.35 -14.80
CA LEU A 44 -12.66 -12.12 -13.52
C LEU A 44 -11.69 -11.56 -12.47
N ARG A 45 -10.47 -12.12 -12.38
CA ARG A 45 -9.43 -11.63 -11.45
C ARG A 45 -8.97 -10.23 -11.83
N ARG A 46 -8.68 -9.98 -13.11
CA ARG A 46 -8.34 -8.65 -13.63
C ARG A 46 -9.39 -7.61 -13.27
N LEU A 47 -10.68 -7.92 -13.42
CA LEU A 47 -11.77 -7.01 -13.03
C LEU A 47 -11.79 -6.71 -11.52
N ARG A 48 -11.47 -7.69 -10.68
CA ARG A 48 -11.37 -7.50 -9.22
C ARG A 48 -10.19 -6.59 -8.88
N LEU A 49 -9.05 -6.79 -9.52
CA LEU A 49 -7.86 -5.96 -9.35
C LEU A 49 -8.11 -4.51 -9.79
N VAL A 50 -8.67 -4.30 -10.99
CA VAL A 50 -9.07 -2.96 -11.48
C VAL A 50 -9.98 -2.26 -10.47
N ARG A 51 -10.96 -2.99 -9.92
CA ARG A 51 -11.88 -2.44 -8.92
C ARG A 51 -11.17 -2.10 -7.61
N ALA A 52 -10.28 -2.96 -7.14
CA ALA A 52 -9.48 -2.73 -5.94
C ALA A 52 -8.70 -1.41 -6.06
N MET A 53 -7.97 -1.23 -7.16
CA MET A 53 -7.23 0.00 -7.43
C MET A 53 -8.13 1.25 -7.49
N ILE A 54 -9.22 1.21 -8.26
CA ILE A 54 -10.07 2.41 -8.46
C ILE A 54 -10.90 2.74 -7.21
N GLN A 55 -11.53 1.75 -6.59
CA GLN A 55 -12.52 2.01 -5.53
C GLN A 55 -11.89 2.15 -4.15
N VAL A 56 -10.88 1.33 -3.85
CA VAL A 56 -10.22 1.33 -2.54
C VAL A 56 -8.98 2.20 -2.60
N GLY A 57 -8.09 1.94 -3.56
CA GLY A 57 -6.85 2.72 -3.74
C GLY A 57 -7.03 4.11 -4.33
N ARG A 58 -8.25 4.49 -4.72
CA ARG A 58 -8.57 5.77 -5.38
C ARG A 58 -7.66 6.08 -6.57
N VAL A 59 -7.12 5.03 -7.21
CA VAL A 59 -6.17 5.16 -8.30
C VAL A 59 -6.88 5.64 -9.57
N PRO A 60 -6.40 6.73 -10.21
CA PRO A 60 -6.96 7.20 -11.47
C PRO A 60 -6.88 6.12 -12.57
N VAL A 61 -7.88 6.06 -13.45
CA VAL A 61 -7.95 5.06 -14.53
C VAL A 61 -6.70 5.05 -15.42
N ALA A 62 -6.10 6.22 -15.67
CA ALA A 62 -4.86 6.34 -16.45
C ALA A 62 -3.69 5.61 -15.76
N THR A 63 -3.51 5.85 -14.46
CA THR A 63 -2.49 5.17 -13.65
C THR A 63 -2.75 3.67 -13.54
N VAL A 64 -4.01 3.25 -13.38
CA VAL A 64 -4.37 1.81 -13.42
C VAL A 64 -3.93 1.18 -14.74
N ARG A 65 -4.08 1.88 -15.86
CA ARG A 65 -3.64 1.37 -17.18
C ARG A 65 -2.13 1.17 -17.23
N GLU A 66 -1.35 2.11 -16.68
CA GLU A 66 0.11 2.02 -16.61
C GLU A 66 0.56 0.85 -15.73
N VAL A 67 -0.06 0.69 -14.55
CA VAL A 67 0.20 -0.44 -13.64
C VAL A 67 -0.06 -1.76 -14.38
N LEU A 68 -1.22 -1.91 -15.03
CA LEU A 68 -1.56 -3.15 -15.74
C LEU A 68 -0.64 -3.42 -16.92
N ALA A 69 -0.19 -2.39 -17.64
CA ALA A 69 0.77 -2.54 -18.73
C ALA A 69 2.13 -3.08 -18.21
N ALA A 70 2.59 -2.63 -17.03
CA ALA A 70 3.80 -3.17 -16.41
C ALA A 70 3.63 -4.63 -15.94
N VAL A 71 2.43 -5.01 -15.48
CA VAL A 71 2.11 -6.41 -15.10
C VAL A 71 2.11 -7.35 -16.31
N ASP A 72 1.66 -6.85 -17.45
CA ASP A 72 1.56 -7.63 -18.70
C ASP A 72 2.86 -7.62 -19.53
N ASP A 73 3.93 -7.00 -19.02
CA ASP A 73 5.21 -6.94 -19.72
C ASP A 73 5.99 -8.25 -19.59
N ASP A 74 5.73 -9.18 -20.50
CA ASP A 74 6.39 -10.49 -20.58
C ASP A 74 7.91 -10.42 -20.81
N SER A 75 8.47 -9.23 -21.10
CA SER A 75 9.91 -9.04 -21.22
C SER A 75 10.64 -8.91 -19.87
N LEU A 76 9.89 -8.65 -18.79
CA LEU A 76 10.41 -8.50 -17.44
C LEU A 76 10.28 -9.79 -16.63
N ASP A 77 11.25 -10.05 -15.75
CA ASP A 77 11.11 -11.14 -14.78
C ASP A 77 10.02 -10.85 -13.74
N HIS A 78 9.60 -11.87 -13.01
CA HIS A 78 8.51 -11.78 -12.04
C HIS A 78 8.75 -10.72 -10.94
N HIS A 79 9.98 -10.59 -10.45
CA HIS A 79 10.32 -9.62 -9.41
C HIS A 79 10.26 -8.18 -9.95
N MET A 80 10.75 -7.97 -11.17
CA MET A 80 10.70 -6.67 -11.85
C MET A 80 9.27 -6.22 -12.15
N ARG A 81 8.39 -7.12 -12.63
CA ARG A 81 6.97 -6.81 -12.87
C ARG A 81 6.26 -6.37 -11.60
N LEU A 82 6.50 -7.08 -10.50
CA LEU A 82 5.97 -6.74 -9.19
C LEU A 82 6.42 -5.34 -8.74
N GLY A 83 7.73 -5.07 -8.81
CA GLY A 83 8.31 -3.78 -8.43
C GLY A 83 7.75 -2.62 -9.26
N ALA A 84 7.71 -2.77 -10.58
CA ALA A 84 7.19 -1.75 -11.49
C ALA A 84 5.70 -1.43 -11.23
N ALA A 85 4.89 -2.47 -11.00
CA ALA A 85 3.47 -2.30 -10.71
C ALA A 85 3.22 -1.56 -9.39
N VAL A 86 3.97 -1.89 -8.33
CA VAL A 86 3.88 -1.19 -7.04
C VAL A 86 4.35 0.26 -7.16
N TRP A 87 5.44 0.52 -7.89
CA TRP A 87 5.96 1.89 -8.09
C TRP A 87 5.01 2.80 -8.85
N ALA A 88 4.20 2.25 -9.75
CA ALA A 88 3.23 3.01 -10.53
C ALA A 88 1.97 3.39 -9.73
N LEU A 89 1.75 2.84 -8.52
CA LEU A 89 0.62 3.25 -7.68
C LEU A 89 0.77 4.71 -7.21
N PRO A 90 -0.33 5.44 -6.93
CA PRO A 90 -0.25 6.78 -6.38
C PRO A 90 0.38 6.78 -5.00
N HIS A 91 1.34 7.69 -4.79
CA HIS A 91 1.99 7.91 -3.50
C HIS A 91 1.51 9.27 -2.96
N GLU A 92 0.37 9.29 -2.26
CA GLU A 92 -0.36 10.54 -1.90
C GLU A 92 0.42 11.50 -0.98
N LEU A 93 1.56 11.08 -0.42
CA LEU A 93 2.41 11.91 0.45
C LEU A 93 3.66 12.48 -0.23
N GLY A 94 3.81 12.32 -1.55
CA GLY A 94 4.96 12.86 -2.31
C GLY A 94 4.83 14.32 -2.75
N GLY A 95 3.80 15.04 -2.30
CA GLY A 95 3.46 16.38 -2.77
C GLY A 95 3.62 17.45 -1.71
N THR A 96 4.85 17.73 -1.29
CA THR A 96 5.23 19.11 -0.95
C THR A 96 6.64 19.31 -1.46
N ASP A 97 6.79 20.13 -2.50
CA ASP A 97 7.97 20.97 -2.66
C ASP A 97 8.23 21.59 -1.29
N VAL A 98 9.13 21.00 -0.52
CA VAL A 98 9.71 21.67 0.64
C VAL A 98 10.47 22.82 0.02
N THR A 99 9.94 24.02 0.22
CA THR A 99 10.47 25.26 -0.35
C THR A 99 11.97 25.28 -0.15
N ALA A 100 12.69 25.43 -1.26
CA ALA A 100 14.14 25.47 -1.35
C ALA A 100 14.68 26.78 -0.75
N ASP A 101 14.47 26.95 0.55
CA ASP A 101 15.29 27.82 1.37
C ASP A 101 16.49 26.99 1.88
N ASP A 102 17.64 27.61 2.13
CA ASP A 102 18.91 26.93 2.44
C ASP A 102 18.78 25.94 3.62
N ASP A 103 18.00 26.31 4.65
CA ASP A 103 17.68 25.48 5.81
C ASP A 103 16.86 24.21 5.45
N GLY A 104 16.05 24.28 4.39
CA GLY A 104 15.26 23.14 3.91
C GLY A 104 16.12 22.09 3.20
N ALA A 105 17.21 22.51 2.56
CA ALA A 105 18.14 21.60 1.89
C ALA A 105 18.95 20.78 2.90
N GLU A 106 19.44 21.41 3.97
CA GLU A 106 20.21 20.72 5.01
C GLU A 106 19.36 19.65 5.74
N VAL A 107 18.12 20.00 6.11
CA VAL A 107 17.19 19.05 6.76
C VAL A 107 16.85 17.89 5.81
N THR A 108 16.70 18.16 4.51
CA THR A 108 16.43 17.13 3.51
C THR A 108 17.61 16.15 3.37
N GLU A 109 18.83 16.65 3.35
CA GLU A 109 20.03 15.81 3.27
C GLU A 109 20.20 14.97 4.54
N ALA A 110 19.98 15.55 5.71
CA ALA A 110 20.01 14.83 6.97
C ALA A 110 18.94 13.72 7.04
N ALA A 111 17.72 14.00 6.52
CA ALA A 111 16.66 13.00 6.40
C ALA A 111 17.03 11.86 5.44
N ARG A 112 17.66 12.15 4.29
CA ARG A 112 18.20 11.11 3.39
C ARG A 112 19.23 10.24 4.10
N GLY A 113 20.18 10.85 4.80
CA GLY A 113 21.19 10.14 5.58
C GLY A 113 20.59 9.24 6.66
N ALA A 114 19.52 9.68 7.33
CA ALA A 114 18.81 8.88 8.32
C ALA A 114 18.07 7.69 7.69
N VAL A 115 17.39 7.88 6.55
CA VAL A 115 16.74 6.77 5.81
C VAL A 115 17.80 5.76 5.36
N ASP A 116 18.89 6.24 4.79
CA ASP A 116 19.98 5.41 4.29
C ASP A 116 20.58 4.54 5.39
N ALA A 117 20.92 5.14 6.53
CA ALA A 117 21.46 4.42 7.67
C ALA A 117 20.43 3.47 8.31
N LEU A 118 19.14 3.79 8.25
CA LEU A 118 18.06 2.87 8.66
C LEU A 118 18.01 1.64 7.73
N LEU A 119 18.07 1.83 6.41
CA LEU A 119 18.08 0.75 5.43
C LEU A 119 19.30 -0.17 5.62
N ASP A 120 20.47 0.40 5.91
CA ASP A 120 21.67 -0.36 6.24
C ASP A 120 21.51 -1.14 7.56
N ARG A 121 20.93 -0.51 8.60
CA ARG A 121 20.65 -1.15 9.91
C ARG A 121 19.66 -2.33 9.79
N LEU A 122 18.71 -2.23 8.87
CA LEU A 122 17.70 -3.26 8.62
C LEU A 122 18.17 -4.34 7.64
N ASP A 123 19.35 -4.17 7.02
CA ASP A 123 19.88 -5.05 5.97
C ASP A 123 18.99 -5.11 4.72
N TRP A 124 18.58 -3.94 4.21
CA TRP A 124 17.72 -3.79 3.02
C TRP A 124 18.48 -3.23 1.80
N PRO A 125 19.43 -3.99 1.22
CA PRO A 125 20.34 -3.48 0.19
C PRO A 125 19.63 -3.10 -1.11
N PHE A 126 18.52 -3.75 -1.46
CA PHE A 126 17.74 -3.41 -2.66
C PHE A 126 17.06 -2.05 -2.53
N ALA A 127 16.45 -1.76 -1.39
CA ALA A 127 15.84 -0.45 -1.11
C ALA A 127 16.91 0.65 -1.09
N ARG A 128 18.09 0.34 -0.52
CA ARG A 128 19.24 1.25 -0.51
C ARG A 128 19.73 1.59 -1.92
N LEU A 129 19.84 0.57 -2.77
CA LEU A 129 20.26 0.72 -4.17
C LEU A 129 19.27 1.53 -4.98
N ALA A 130 17.96 1.27 -4.82
CA ALA A 130 16.92 2.03 -5.52
C ALA A 130 16.89 3.49 -5.07
N GLY A 131 17.11 3.76 -3.78
CA GLY A 131 17.25 5.11 -3.23
C GLY A 131 16.18 6.07 -3.73
N ALA A 132 16.60 7.21 -4.27
CA ALA A 132 15.71 8.26 -4.74
C ALA A 132 14.84 7.87 -5.95
N ASP A 133 15.13 6.78 -6.66
CA ASP A 133 14.28 6.28 -7.75
C ASP A 133 13.00 5.63 -7.21
N SER A 134 13.06 5.05 -6.01
CA SER A 134 11.89 4.48 -5.33
C SER A 134 10.95 5.59 -4.83
N PRO A 135 9.67 5.58 -5.23
CA PRO A 135 8.70 6.54 -4.71
C PRO A 135 8.51 6.41 -3.19
N ALA A 136 8.52 5.19 -2.64
CA ALA A 136 8.40 4.93 -1.22
C ALA A 136 9.56 5.54 -0.41
N TYR A 137 10.79 5.47 -0.93
CA TYR A 137 11.95 6.14 -0.34
C TYR A 137 11.74 7.65 -0.29
N ARG A 138 11.34 8.27 -1.40
CA ARG A 138 11.10 9.73 -1.47
C ARG A 138 9.99 10.15 -0.50
N THR A 139 8.92 9.37 -0.39
CA THR A 139 7.84 9.62 0.57
C THR A 139 8.32 9.53 2.01
N LEU A 140 9.15 8.53 2.35
CA LEU A 140 9.71 8.41 3.69
C LEU A 140 10.60 9.60 4.04
N VAL A 141 11.52 9.99 3.13
CA VAL A 141 12.35 11.19 3.32
C VAL A 141 11.49 12.43 3.55
N GLY A 142 10.48 12.65 2.71
CA GLY A 142 9.55 13.77 2.88
C GLY A 142 8.84 13.77 4.24
N ALA A 143 8.39 12.60 4.71
CA ALA A 143 7.77 12.45 6.01
C ALA A 143 8.74 12.79 7.17
N LEU A 144 10.00 12.35 7.09
CA LEU A 144 11.01 12.68 8.11
C LEU A 144 11.34 14.17 8.13
N VAL A 145 11.43 14.83 6.97
CA VAL A 145 11.61 16.29 6.90
C VAL A 145 10.47 17.00 7.63
N ARG A 146 9.22 16.55 7.47
CA ARG A 146 8.08 17.15 8.18
C ARG A 146 8.12 16.90 9.69
N LEU A 147 8.52 15.71 10.13
CA LEU A 147 8.73 15.43 11.56
C LEU A 147 9.81 16.33 12.15
N ALA A 148 10.93 16.51 11.43
CA ALA A 148 12.02 17.39 11.83
C ALA A 148 11.57 18.84 11.98
N GLN A 149 10.86 19.38 10.98
CA GLN A 149 10.31 20.75 10.99
C GLN A 149 9.33 20.99 12.14
N LEU A 150 8.62 19.95 12.58
CA LEU A 150 7.66 20.00 13.68
C LEU A 150 8.29 19.69 15.05
N GLY A 151 9.59 19.41 15.11
CA GLY A 151 10.31 19.10 16.35
C GLY A 151 10.00 17.73 16.95
N TYR A 152 9.48 16.78 16.16
CA TYR A 152 9.28 15.40 16.60
C TYR A 152 10.54 14.55 16.37
N PRO A 153 10.75 13.46 17.13
CA PRO A 153 11.87 12.56 16.90
C PRO A 153 11.78 11.86 15.53
N TRP A 154 12.90 11.81 14.81
CA TRP A 154 13.00 11.22 13.47
C TRP A 154 14.34 10.50 13.21
N ASP A 155 15.16 10.30 14.25
CA ASP A 155 16.44 9.61 14.13
C ASP A 155 16.28 8.10 13.86
N ILE A 156 17.40 7.47 13.49
CA ILE A 156 17.44 6.04 13.12
C ILE A 156 16.94 5.15 14.26
N ASP A 157 17.25 5.48 15.52
CA ASP A 157 16.89 4.65 16.66
C ASP A 157 15.38 4.71 16.93
N HIS A 158 14.76 5.86 16.75
CA HIS A 158 13.30 6.02 16.77
C HIS A 158 12.60 5.26 15.64
N LEU A 159 13.20 5.21 14.44
CA LEU A 159 12.60 4.56 13.27
C LEU A 159 12.82 3.04 13.24
N THR A 160 13.89 2.54 13.85
CA THR A 160 14.27 1.11 13.81
C THR A 160 13.13 0.17 14.24
N PRO A 161 12.39 0.41 15.34
CA PRO A 161 11.27 -0.44 15.73
C PRO A 161 10.17 -0.53 14.67
N TYR A 162 9.87 0.57 13.98
CA TYR A 162 8.89 0.61 12.89
C TYR A 162 9.39 -0.15 11.66
N GLY A 163 10.68 -0.04 11.34
CA GLY A 163 11.31 -0.84 10.28
C GLY A 163 11.21 -2.34 10.54
N ARG A 164 11.44 -2.79 11.77
CA ARG A 164 11.29 -4.21 12.17
C ARG A 164 9.84 -4.69 12.16
N LEU A 165 8.88 -3.81 12.44
CA LEU A 165 7.45 -4.11 12.27
C LEU A 165 7.11 -4.28 10.78
N ALA A 166 7.63 -3.39 9.93
CA ALA A 166 7.46 -3.46 8.49
C ALA A 166 8.10 -4.73 7.88
N GLU A 167 9.25 -5.18 8.40
CA GLU A 167 9.88 -6.45 8.01
C GLU A 167 8.93 -7.64 8.23
N ARG A 168 8.35 -7.74 9.43
CA ARG A 168 7.39 -8.82 9.75
C ARG A 168 6.12 -8.73 8.91
N LEU A 169 5.64 -7.52 8.66
CA LEU A 169 4.49 -7.29 7.79
C LEU A 169 4.79 -7.74 6.36
N ALA A 170 5.94 -7.37 5.81
CA ALA A 170 6.34 -7.74 4.46
C ALA A 170 6.43 -9.27 4.29
N VAL A 171 6.92 -9.99 5.30
CA VAL A 171 6.91 -11.47 5.30
C VAL A 171 5.46 -11.98 5.23
N ALA A 172 4.56 -11.50 6.09
CA ALA A 172 3.16 -11.95 6.10
C ALA A 172 2.44 -11.65 4.77
N ASP A 173 2.67 -10.48 4.19
CA ASP A 173 2.08 -10.07 2.92
C ASP A 173 2.62 -10.93 1.75
N LEU A 174 3.94 -11.16 1.70
CA LEU A 174 4.54 -11.97 0.64
C LEU A 174 4.23 -13.47 0.79
N ASP A 175 4.14 -14.01 2.00
CA ASP A 175 3.67 -15.37 2.24
C ASP A 175 2.22 -15.55 1.76
N MET A 176 1.36 -14.55 2.01
CA MET A 176 0.00 -14.55 1.49
C MET A 176 -0.01 -14.56 -0.04
N VAL A 177 0.80 -13.69 -0.68
CA VAL A 177 0.92 -13.60 -2.14
C VAL A 177 1.43 -14.93 -2.73
N GLN A 178 2.44 -15.54 -2.13
CA GLN A 178 3.00 -16.83 -2.57
C GLN A 178 1.99 -17.98 -2.46
N GLY A 179 0.99 -17.86 -1.59
CA GLY A 179 -0.12 -18.80 -1.50
C GLY A 179 -1.07 -18.79 -2.70
N TYR A 180 -1.01 -17.78 -3.57
CA TYR A 180 -1.76 -17.73 -4.83
C TYR A 180 -1.09 -18.58 -5.93
N GLY A 181 -1.86 -18.87 -6.99
CA GLY A 181 -1.50 -19.84 -8.03
C GLY A 181 -0.33 -19.40 -8.95
N PRO A 182 -0.50 -19.43 -10.28
CA PRO A 182 0.55 -19.02 -11.22
C PRO A 182 1.11 -17.62 -10.96
N ALA A 183 2.33 -17.35 -11.46
CA ALA A 183 3.04 -16.08 -11.26
C ALA A 183 2.20 -14.83 -11.56
N ASP A 184 1.38 -14.85 -12.61
CA ASP A 184 0.53 -13.70 -12.95
C ASP A 184 -0.56 -13.44 -11.89
N GLU A 185 -1.10 -14.50 -11.27
CA GLU A 185 -2.04 -14.36 -10.16
C GLU A 185 -1.36 -13.79 -8.92
N GLN A 186 -0.09 -14.13 -8.70
CA GLN A 186 0.70 -13.60 -7.59
C GLN A 186 1.01 -12.11 -7.78
N VAL A 187 1.35 -11.66 -9.00
CA VAL A 187 1.54 -10.23 -9.28
C VAL A 187 0.24 -9.45 -9.04
N GLU A 188 -0.89 -9.95 -9.53
CA GLU A 188 -2.20 -9.33 -9.27
C GLU A 188 -2.54 -9.30 -7.77
N ALA A 189 -2.25 -10.38 -7.05
CA ALA A 189 -2.47 -10.46 -5.61
C ALA A 189 -1.61 -9.46 -4.85
N ALA A 190 -0.35 -9.29 -5.21
CA ALA A 190 0.55 -8.37 -4.53
C ALA A 190 0.12 -6.91 -4.68
N ILE A 191 -0.30 -6.50 -5.89
CA ILE A 191 -0.85 -5.15 -6.11
C ILE A 191 -2.12 -4.95 -5.28
N ALA A 192 -2.98 -5.97 -5.26
CA ALA A 192 -4.18 -5.94 -4.44
C ALA A 192 -3.83 -5.84 -2.95
N VAL A 193 -2.82 -6.57 -2.47
CA VAL A 193 -2.38 -6.50 -1.06
C VAL A 193 -1.88 -5.10 -0.73
N THR A 194 -0.96 -4.54 -1.53
CA THR A 194 -0.44 -3.18 -1.32
C THR A 194 -1.57 -2.16 -1.23
N VAL A 195 -2.53 -2.18 -2.16
CA VAL A 195 -3.61 -1.18 -2.21
C VAL A 195 -4.69 -1.43 -1.15
N LEU A 196 -5.10 -2.69 -0.95
CA LEU A 196 -6.25 -3.04 -0.13
C LEU A 196 -5.90 -3.12 1.35
N TYR A 197 -4.65 -3.43 1.70
CA TYR A 197 -4.26 -3.63 3.09
C TYR A 197 -3.77 -2.35 3.76
N GLU A 198 -3.38 -1.30 3.03
CA GLU A 198 -3.09 0.01 3.62
C GLU A 198 -4.19 0.51 4.60
N PRO A 199 -5.48 0.59 4.22
CA PRO A 199 -6.52 1.01 5.15
C PRO A 199 -6.75 0.02 6.30
N VAL A 200 -6.51 -1.29 6.07
CA VAL A 200 -6.61 -2.32 7.11
C VAL A 200 -5.52 -2.10 8.16
N LEU A 201 -4.28 -1.95 7.73
CA LEU A 201 -3.11 -1.77 8.58
C LEU A 201 -3.17 -0.46 9.37
N LEU A 202 -3.56 0.64 8.72
CA LEU A 202 -3.75 1.93 9.39
C LEU A 202 -4.86 1.86 10.44
N SER A 203 -5.95 1.13 10.16
CA SER A 203 -7.03 0.92 11.13
C SER A 203 -6.58 0.06 12.30
N LEU A 204 -5.87 -1.05 12.04
CA LEU A 204 -5.33 -1.92 13.09
C LEU A 204 -4.34 -1.19 13.99
N ARG A 205 -3.44 -0.37 13.41
CA ARG A 205 -2.52 0.48 14.18
C ARG A 205 -3.29 1.40 15.12
N ARG A 206 -4.30 2.13 14.63
CA ARG A 206 -5.10 3.05 15.44
C ARG A 206 -5.86 2.34 16.57
N LEU A 207 -6.38 1.14 16.30
CA LEU A 207 -7.03 0.32 17.32
C LEU A 207 -6.03 -0.15 18.39
N ALA A 208 -4.84 -0.58 17.97
CA ALA A 208 -3.77 -0.97 18.89
C ALA A 208 -3.29 0.20 19.76
N ASP A 209 -3.16 1.39 19.17
CA ASP A 209 -2.82 2.61 19.90
C ASP A 209 -3.88 2.95 20.97
N GLY A 210 -5.18 2.80 20.61
CA GLY A 210 -6.29 2.99 21.55
C GLY A 210 -6.27 2.00 22.72
N GLU A 211 -6.05 0.73 22.42
CA GLU A 211 -5.95 -0.34 23.44
C GLU A 211 -4.74 -0.13 24.37
N GLU A 212 -3.57 0.20 23.82
CA GLU A 212 -2.37 0.46 24.62
C GLU A 212 -2.50 1.74 25.45
N SER A 213 -3.14 2.78 24.92
CA SER A 213 -3.47 4.00 25.67
C SER A 213 -4.36 3.67 26.87
N TYR A 214 -5.40 2.86 26.68
CA TYR A 214 -6.28 2.43 27.76
C TYR A 214 -5.52 1.66 28.86
N ARG A 215 -4.62 0.75 28.50
CA ARG A 215 -3.81 0.02 29.50
C ARG A 215 -2.86 0.92 30.28
N ARG A 216 -2.31 1.96 29.66
CA ARG A 216 -1.36 2.87 30.31
C ARG A 216 -2.02 3.92 31.19
N PHE A 217 -3.16 4.44 30.76
CA PHE A 217 -3.78 5.64 31.33
C PHE A 217 -5.21 5.42 31.81
N GLY A 218 -5.93 4.42 31.29
CA GLY A 218 -7.35 4.19 31.59
C GLY A 218 -7.62 3.61 32.98
N GLU A 219 -6.68 2.86 33.57
CA GLU A 219 -6.81 2.36 34.94
C GLU A 219 -6.59 3.45 36.01
N GLN A 220 -5.92 4.56 35.67
CA GLN A 220 -5.68 5.66 36.61
C GLN A 220 -6.93 6.54 36.87
N GLU A 221 -7.93 6.50 35.99
CA GLU A 221 -9.20 7.24 36.17
C GLU A 221 -10.28 6.46 36.95
N HIS A 222 -10.08 5.15 37.20
CA HIS A 222 -11.05 4.29 37.89
C HIS A 222 -10.63 3.89 39.32
N ALA A 223 -9.64 4.57 39.92
CA ALA A 223 -9.43 4.44 41.36
C ALA A 223 -10.74 4.90 42.06
N PRO A 224 -11.43 4.02 42.82
CA PRO A 224 -12.61 4.43 43.53
C PRO A 224 -12.21 5.55 44.49
N GLY A 225 -12.99 6.63 44.46
CA GLY A 225 -12.87 7.72 45.41
C GLY A 225 -12.81 7.18 46.82
N ASP A 226 -12.02 7.87 47.63
CA ASP A 226 -11.88 7.70 49.07
C ASP A 226 -13.22 8.03 49.77
N ASP A 227 -14.28 7.25 49.47
CA ASP A 227 -15.51 7.19 50.24
C ASP A 227 -15.37 6.01 51.21
N ALA A 228 -14.50 6.20 52.21
CA ALA A 228 -14.58 5.44 53.43
C ALA A 228 -15.94 5.76 54.10
N PRO A 229 -16.78 4.77 54.43
CA PRO A 229 -17.90 5.03 55.32
C PRO A 229 -17.31 5.32 56.71
N GLU A 230 -17.55 6.52 57.24
CA GLU A 230 -17.40 6.79 58.67
C GLU A 230 -18.29 5.81 59.42
N ALA A 231 -17.66 4.77 59.96
CA ALA A 231 -18.27 3.88 60.93
C ALA A 231 -18.21 4.55 62.30
N ASP A 232 -19.38 5.02 62.73
CA ASP A 232 -19.95 5.01 64.09
C ASP A 232 -19.01 5.39 65.27
N GLY A 233 -19.34 6.50 65.93
CA GLY A 233 -18.78 6.95 67.21
C GLY A 233 -19.62 8.04 67.86
#